data_AF-A0A5Q4G5K3-F1
#
_entry.id   AF-A0A5Q4G5K3-F1
#
_cell.length_a   1.000
_cell.length_b   1.000
_cell.length_c   1.000
_cell.angle_alpha   90.00
_cell.angle_beta   90.00
_cell.angle_gamma   90.00
#
_symmetry.space_group_name_H-M   'P 1'
#
loop_
_entity.id
_entity.type
_entity.pdbx_description
1 polymer ?
#
loop_
_entity_poly.entity_id
_entity_poly.type
_entity_poly.pdbx_seq_one_letter_code
_entity_poly.pdbx_strand_id
1 'polypeptide(L)'
;MKSGSSAETFIRIGNSMGQDLSGSSVICRIIPWLMPGLALAISPSVVSQDRLHPGPAFAGLVEYNAALTQVFAEAYRPEAKARVLVSRHGRERVTGIEQLDGAYFIFKIIAKSNVWADGRQITFRYDAEGNRLPGHSGRMDFSRINTELEATRRVEIDPALAVLLIRLWRAMIMNSRYPAPAGDVAAVTTGAGHRYTYSMPIQGVGNVYAHITDPSGQTNAQFLTAISNLMARLSLSESGSERERMRAELWSRARLLDERLFRSLAADRETSFDAYCEQLRERGREDACRSER
;
A
#
# COMPACT_ATOMS: atom_id res chain seq x y z
N MET A 1 -31.59 -43.56 14.94
CA MET A 1 -31.13 -44.15 16.22
C MET A 1 -29.62 -44.29 16.11
N LYS A 2 -28.74 -43.80 16.97
CA LYS A 2 -28.85 -43.18 18.29
C LYS A 2 -27.52 -42.41 18.52
N SER A 3 -27.64 -41.20 19.09
CA SER A 3 -26.79 -40.55 20.12
C SER A 3 -25.26 -40.69 20.05
N GLY A 4 -24.51 -39.60 20.03
CA GLY A 4 -24.17 -38.77 21.21
C GLY A 4 -22.62 -38.65 21.25
N SER A 5 -21.94 -37.74 21.92
CA SER A 5 -22.27 -36.69 22.89
C SER A 5 -21.02 -35.79 23.01
N SER A 6 -21.27 -34.48 23.16
CA SER A 6 -20.57 -33.46 23.96
C SER A 6 -19.26 -33.82 24.69
N ALA A 7 -18.27 -32.91 24.61
CA ALA A 7 -17.47 -32.50 25.77
C ALA A 7 -16.97 -31.05 25.60
N GLU A 8 -17.62 -30.13 26.32
CA GLU A 8 -17.10 -28.82 26.70
C GLU A 8 -15.88 -28.98 27.61
N THR A 9 -14.95 -28.02 27.59
CA THR A 9 -14.01 -27.83 28.70
C THR A 9 -13.90 -26.34 29.00
N PHE A 10 -14.60 -25.97 30.07
CA PHE A 10 -14.40 -24.77 30.85
C PHE A 10 -13.10 -24.89 31.65
N ILE A 11 -12.26 -23.86 31.63
CA ILE A 11 -11.35 -23.59 32.75
C ILE A 11 -11.70 -22.21 33.30
N ARG A 12 -12.34 -22.25 34.46
CA ARG A 12 -12.68 -21.15 35.34
C ARG A 12 -11.73 -21.28 36.53
N ILE A 13 -10.83 -20.32 36.73
CA ILE A 13 -10.13 -20.14 38.00
C ILE A 13 -10.54 -18.78 38.53
N GLY A 14 -11.26 -18.80 39.65
CA GLY A 14 -11.71 -17.62 40.37
C GLY A 14 -10.80 -17.29 41.56
N ASN A 15 -10.79 -15.99 41.85
CA ASN A 15 -10.87 -15.32 43.16
C ASN A 15 -9.96 -15.75 44.32
N SER A 16 -9.26 -14.75 44.89
CA SER A 16 -9.51 -14.22 46.26
C SER A 16 -8.50 -13.07 46.53
N MET A 17 -8.92 -11.82 46.72
CA MET A 17 -9.32 -11.14 47.98
C MET A 17 -8.18 -10.36 48.68
N GLY A 18 -8.52 -9.12 49.04
CA GLY A 18 -7.99 -8.36 50.18
C GLY A 18 -6.87 -7.36 49.83
N GLN A 19 -6.86 -6.10 50.27
CA GLN A 19 -7.69 -5.35 51.22
C GLN A 19 -7.55 -3.86 50.93
N ASP A 20 -8.60 -3.12 51.30
CA ASP A 20 -8.64 -1.67 51.51
C ASP A 20 -7.54 -1.17 52.45
N LEU A 21 -7.17 0.11 52.32
CA LEU A 21 -7.49 1.15 53.32
C LEU A 21 -6.84 2.51 52.97
N SER A 22 -7.68 3.55 52.97
CA SER A 22 -7.42 4.95 53.39
C SER A 22 -6.31 5.74 52.67
N GLY A 23 -6.50 6.98 52.21
CA GLY A 23 -7.48 8.01 52.51
C GLY A 23 -6.83 9.36 52.19
N SER A 24 -7.67 10.41 52.06
CA SER A 24 -7.28 11.83 51.96
C SER A 24 -6.63 12.23 50.61
N SER A 25 -6.97 13.34 49.96
CA SER A 25 -7.80 14.49 50.27
C SER A 25 -8.05 15.24 48.96
N VAL A 26 -9.26 15.78 48.83
CA VAL A 26 -9.65 16.83 47.88
C VAL A 26 -8.62 17.96 47.88
N ILE A 27 -8.15 18.41 46.70
CA ILE A 27 -7.92 19.82 46.35
C ILE A 27 -7.94 19.95 44.82
N CYS A 28 -8.98 20.61 44.32
CA CYS A 28 -9.02 21.25 43.01
C CYS A 28 -7.88 22.26 42.88
N ARG A 29 -7.08 22.17 41.81
CA ARG A 29 -6.52 23.37 41.15
C ARG A 29 -6.47 23.19 39.63
N ILE A 30 -7.45 23.84 39.00
CA ILE A 30 -7.49 24.24 37.59
C ILE A 30 -6.33 25.20 37.35
N ILE A 31 -5.36 24.86 36.50
CA ILE A 31 -4.65 25.79 35.59
C ILE A 31 -4.10 24.96 34.42
N PRO A 32 -4.50 25.26 33.16
CA PRO A 32 -3.46 25.40 32.14
C PRO A 32 -3.84 26.47 31.12
N TRP A 33 -3.40 27.72 31.33
CA TRP A 33 -3.23 28.68 30.24
C TRP A 33 -2.07 29.61 30.57
N LEU A 34 -1.30 29.94 29.53
CA LEU A 34 -0.13 30.83 29.48
C LEU A 34 1.23 30.16 29.72
N MET A 35 1.82 29.65 28.64
CA MET A 35 3.04 30.28 28.13
C MET A 35 3.06 30.27 26.59
N PRO A 36 3.42 31.40 25.95
CA PRO A 36 3.48 31.57 24.51
C PRO A 36 4.83 31.09 23.99
N GLY A 37 4.82 30.01 23.23
CA GLY A 37 5.95 29.57 22.41
C GLY A 37 5.65 29.91 20.97
N LEU A 38 6.07 31.11 20.55
CA LEU A 38 6.16 31.54 19.16
C LEU A 38 7.16 30.62 18.42
N ALA A 39 6.73 29.40 18.11
CA ALA A 39 7.43 28.55 17.18
C ALA A 39 7.17 29.12 15.78
N LEU A 40 8.20 29.76 15.25
CA LEU A 40 8.34 30.11 13.85
C LEU A 40 7.72 29.02 12.98
N ALA A 41 6.66 29.39 12.26
CA ALA A 41 6.13 28.65 11.13
C ALA A 41 7.19 28.63 10.02
N ILE A 42 8.18 27.77 10.17
CA ILE A 42 8.98 27.26 9.05
C ILE A 42 8.30 25.95 8.66
N SER A 43 7.31 26.05 7.78
CA SER A 43 6.86 24.90 7.02
C SER A 43 8.05 24.39 6.19
N PRO A 44 8.37 23.09 6.29
CA PRO A 44 8.11 22.23 5.14
C PRO A 44 6.87 21.42 5.47
N SER A 45 5.76 21.92 4.95
CA SER A 45 4.54 21.16 4.79
C SER A 45 4.86 19.80 4.16
N VAL A 46 4.49 18.74 4.89
CA VAL A 46 4.23 17.37 4.44
C VAL A 46 5.46 16.59 3.95
N VAL A 47 6.05 15.75 4.82
CA VAL A 47 6.69 14.51 4.34
C VAL A 47 5.55 13.61 3.87
N SER A 48 5.10 13.91 2.67
CA SER A 48 4.22 13.09 1.87
C SER A 48 4.87 11.73 1.72
N GLN A 49 4.07 10.69 1.56
CA GLN A 49 4.45 9.28 1.67
C GLN A 49 5.83 8.97 1.05
N ASP A 50 6.87 8.72 1.87
CA ASP A 50 8.16 8.23 1.37
C ASP A 50 8.14 6.73 1.05
N ARG A 51 7.27 5.99 1.75
CA ARG A 51 7.04 4.56 1.56
C ARG A 51 5.62 4.33 1.04
N LEU A 52 5.41 3.23 0.31
CA LEU A 52 4.05 2.78 0.01
C LEU A 52 3.33 2.31 1.26
N HIS A 53 2.01 2.34 1.24
CA HIS A 53 1.18 1.69 2.24
C HIS A 53 0.83 0.26 1.80
N PRO A 54 0.85 -0.73 2.69
CA PRO A 54 0.39 -2.08 2.36
C PRO A 54 -1.09 -2.07 1.91
N GLY A 55 -1.51 -3.00 1.06
CA GLY A 55 -2.85 -3.05 0.45
C GLY A 55 -4.00 -2.82 1.45
N PRO A 56 -5.12 -2.19 1.02
CA PRO A 56 -6.22 -1.90 1.92
C PRO A 56 -6.89 -3.20 2.38
N ALA A 57 -7.47 -3.19 3.58
CA ALA A 57 -8.45 -4.18 4.00
C ALA A 57 -9.82 -3.51 4.05
N PHE A 58 -10.77 -3.95 3.20
CA PHE A 58 -12.17 -3.50 3.27
C PHE A 58 -13.12 -4.63 2.84
N ALA A 59 -14.39 -4.52 3.24
CA ALA A 59 -15.43 -5.49 2.91
C ALA A 59 -15.76 -5.46 1.40
N GLY A 60 -15.67 -6.61 0.71
CA GLY A 60 -15.87 -6.70 -0.74
C GLY A 60 -14.58 -6.65 -1.57
N LEU A 61 -13.41 -6.61 -0.92
CA LEU A 61 -12.10 -6.55 -1.59
C LEU A 61 -11.82 -7.80 -2.46
N VAL A 62 -12.25 -8.98 -2.01
CA VAL A 62 -12.03 -10.24 -2.75
C VAL A 62 -12.79 -10.20 -4.07
N GLU A 63 -14.06 -9.79 -4.03
CA GLU A 63 -14.94 -9.66 -5.18
C GLU A 63 -14.45 -8.57 -6.13
N TYR A 64 -14.01 -7.42 -5.61
CA TYR A 64 -13.41 -6.36 -6.42
C TYR A 64 -12.11 -6.80 -7.08
N ASN A 65 -11.24 -7.54 -6.38
CA ASN A 65 -9.99 -8.05 -6.96
C ASN A 65 -10.26 -9.12 -8.02
N ALA A 66 -11.27 -9.97 -7.82
CA ALA A 66 -11.71 -10.93 -8.83
C ALA A 66 -12.23 -10.21 -10.08
N ALA A 67 -13.05 -9.18 -9.88
CA ALA A 67 -13.57 -8.30 -10.92
C ALA A 67 -12.45 -7.63 -11.75
N LEU A 68 -11.51 -6.99 -11.05
CA LEU A 68 -10.33 -6.39 -11.67
C LEU A 68 -9.51 -7.41 -12.46
N THR A 69 -9.31 -8.60 -11.89
CA THR A 69 -8.55 -9.66 -12.55
C THR A 69 -9.26 -10.16 -13.80
N GLN A 70 -10.59 -10.21 -13.80
CA GLN A 70 -11.37 -10.57 -14.98
C GLN A 70 -11.26 -9.51 -16.08
N VAL A 71 -11.47 -8.23 -15.75
CA VAL A 71 -11.43 -7.12 -16.71
C VAL A 71 -10.02 -6.95 -17.27
N PHE A 72 -9.02 -6.96 -16.41
CA PHE A 72 -7.63 -6.75 -16.76
C PHE A 72 -6.84 -8.06 -16.85
N ALA A 73 -7.46 -9.16 -17.29
CA ALA A 73 -6.84 -10.49 -17.29
C ALA A 73 -5.44 -10.51 -17.93
N GLU A 74 -5.21 -9.71 -18.99
CA GLU A 74 -3.91 -9.52 -19.61
C GLU A 74 -2.82 -9.01 -18.64
N ALA A 75 -3.15 -8.11 -17.72
CA ALA A 75 -2.23 -7.58 -16.71
C ALA A 75 -1.92 -8.58 -15.58
N TYR A 76 -2.67 -9.68 -15.48
CA TYR A 76 -2.54 -10.68 -14.42
C TYR A 76 -2.00 -12.03 -14.89
N ARG A 77 -1.57 -12.12 -16.16
CA ARG A 77 -0.92 -13.32 -16.70
C ARG A 77 0.49 -13.51 -16.12
N PRO A 78 1.07 -14.73 -16.16
CA PRO A 78 2.42 -15.01 -15.66
C PRO A 78 3.53 -14.16 -16.30
N GLU A 79 3.29 -13.65 -17.49
CA GLU A 79 4.21 -12.79 -18.25
C GLU A 79 4.32 -11.40 -17.62
N ALA A 80 3.27 -10.90 -16.95
CA ALA A 80 3.27 -9.62 -16.26
C ALA A 80 4.10 -9.69 -14.96
N LYS A 81 5.21 -8.96 -14.93
CA LYS A 81 6.19 -8.97 -13.82
C LYS A 81 5.91 -7.89 -12.79
N ALA A 82 5.43 -6.74 -13.22
CA ALA A 82 5.09 -5.61 -12.35
C ALA A 82 3.89 -4.88 -12.94
N ARG A 83 2.99 -4.40 -12.07
CA ARG A 83 1.82 -3.63 -12.51
C ARG A 83 1.46 -2.54 -11.52
N VAL A 84 0.84 -1.49 -12.02
CA VAL A 84 0.20 -0.43 -11.26
C VAL A 84 -1.18 -0.17 -11.83
N LEU A 85 -2.18 -0.39 -10.99
CA LEU A 85 -3.56 0.02 -11.24
C LEU A 85 -3.70 1.48 -10.79
N VAL A 86 -4.17 2.33 -11.69
CA VAL A 86 -4.54 3.71 -11.39
C VAL A 86 -6.05 3.80 -11.34
N SER A 87 -6.59 4.04 -10.15
CA SER A 87 -8.03 4.25 -9.92
C SER A 87 -8.28 5.72 -9.58
N ARG A 88 -9.25 6.32 -10.28
CA ARG A 88 -9.83 7.66 -10.01
C ARG A 88 -11.35 7.52 -10.13
N HIS A 89 -12.13 8.57 -9.86
CA HIS A 89 -13.55 8.71 -10.25
C HIS A 89 -13.80 8.64 -11.78
N GLY A 90 -13.10 7.79 -12.52
CA GLY A 90 -13.18 7.60 -13.97
C GLY A 90 -12.57 6.26 -14.38
N ARG A 91 -12.24 6.12 -15.66
CA ARG A 91 -11.70 4.87 -16.23
C ARG A 91 -10.47 4.36 -15.49
N GLU A 92 -10.53 3.11 -15.06
CA GLU A 92 -9.39 2.42 -14.49
C GLU A 92 -8.37 2.05 -15.57
N ARG A 93 -7.10 2.08 -15.18
CA ARG A 93 -5.98 1.85 -16.09
C ARG A 93 -4.95 1.00 -15.40
N VAL A 94 -4.41 0.02 -16.10
CA VAL A 94 -3.27 -0.76 -15.62
C VAL A 94 -2.08 -0.53 -16.54
N THR A 95 -0.97 -0.10 -15.97
CA THR A 95 0.32 -0.02 -16.66
C THR A 95 1.27 -1.00 -16.00
N GLY A 96 2.17 -1.61 -16.75
CA GLY A 96 3.12 -2.54 -16.17
C GLY A 96 4.25 -2.94 -17.08
N ILE A 97 4.99 -3.95 -16.64
CA ILE A 97 6.07 -4.60 -17.38
C ILE A 97 5.71 -6.06 -17.56
N GLU A 98 5.78 -6.56 -18.78
CA GLU A 98 5.65 -7.97 -19.11
C GLU A 98 6.89 -8.48 -19.83
N GLN A 99 7.08 -9.80 -19.77
CA GLN A 99 8.15 -10.50 -20.48
C GLN A 99 7.53 -11.53 -21.42
N LEU A 100 7.75 -11.36 -22.72
CA LEU A 100 7.24 -12.22 -23.79
C LEU A 100 8.43 -12.69 -24.64
N ASP A 101 8.58 -14.00 -24.84
CA ASP A 101 9.61 -14.59 -25.70
C ASP A 101 11.03 -14.05 -25.45
N GLY A 102 11.36 -13.77 -24.18
CA GLY A 102 12.65 -13.24 -23.77
C GLY A 102 12.81 -11.72 -23.87
N ALA A 103 11.90 -11.02 -24.56
CA ALA A 103 11.87 -9.56 -24.63
C ALA A 103 10.99 -8.95 -23.53
N TYR A 104 11.24 -7.67 -23.21
CA TYR A 104 10.48 -6.94 -22.20
C TYR A 104 9.64 -5.83 -22.83
N PHE A 105 8.40 -5.72 -22.38
CA PHE A 105 7.45 -4.73 -22.88
C PHE A 105 6.87 -3.93 -21.72
N ILE A 106 6.75 -2.62 -21.92
CA ILE A 106 5.82 -1.82 -21.14
C ILE A 106 4.45 -1.97 -21.78
N PHE A 107 3.46 -2.35 -20.97
CA PHE A 107 2.08 -2.43 -21.41
C PHE A 107 1.22 -1.37 -20.72
N LYS A 108 0.13 -1.01 -21.40
CA LYS A 108 -0.96 -0.22 -20.83
C LYS A 108 -2.29 -0.76 -21.31
N ILE A 109 -3.18 -1.00 -20.35
CA ILE A 109 -4.52 -1.50 -20.55
C ILE A 109 -5.50 -0.50 -19.93
N ILE A 110 -6.54 -0.14 -20.68
CA ILE A 110 -7.54 0.86 -20.27
C ILE A 110 -8.91 0.19 -20.30
N ALA A 111 -9.68 0.32 -19.22
CA ALA A 111 -11.07 -0.10 -19.17
C ALA A 111 -12.01 1.00 -19.69
N LYS A 112 -13.11 0.62 -20.33
CA LYS A 112 -14.13 1.56 -20.85
C LYS A 112 -14.85 2.33 -19.74
N SER A 113 -15.13 1.67 -18.62
CA SER A 113 -15.72 2.26 -17.40
C SER A 113 -14.93 1.87 -16.14
N ASN A 114 -15.32 2.45 -15.01
CA ASN A 114 -14.73 2.19 -13.70
C ASN A 114 -15.35 0.94 -13.08
N VAL A 115 -14.55 -0.09 -12.78
CA VAL A 115 -15.05 -1.31 -12.11
C VAL A 115 -15.70 -0.97 -10.77
N TRP A 116 -15.16 0.01 -10.05
CA TRP A 116 -15.71 0.46 -8.78
C TRP A 116 -17.10 1.10 -8.92
N ALA A 117 -17.36 1.79 -10.03
CA ALA A 117 -18.66 2.42 -10.29
C ALA A 117 -19.71 1.40 -10.75
N ASP A 118 -19.27 0.30 -11.36
CA ASP A 118 -20.15 -0.78 -11.82
C ASP A 118 -20.56 -1.72 -10.68
N GLY A 119 -19.83 -1.71 -9.55
CA GLY A 119 -20.18 -2.46 -8.34
C GLY A 119 -21.43 -1.93 -7.66
N ARG A 120 -22.36 -2.83 -7.29
CA ARG A 120 -23.60 -2.45 -6.58
C ARG A 120 -23.43 -2.56 -5.07
N GLN A 121 -23.76 -1.51 -4.33
CA GLN A 121 -23.79 -1.59 -2.86
C GLN A 121 -25.06 -2.32 -2.37
N ILE A 122 -24.89 -3.46 -1.71
CA ILE A 122 -25.95 -4.30 -1.13
C ILE A 122 -26.00 -4.13 0.37
N THR A 123 -26.99 -3.43 0.88
CA THR A 123 -27.03 -3.06 2.29
C THR A 123 -27.79 -4.07 3.18
N PHE A 124 -27.17 -4.62 4.25
CA PHE A 124 -27.76 -5.54 5.24
C PHE A 124 -27.83 -4.90 6.64
N ARG A 125 -28.76 -5.24 7.51
CA ARG A 125 -28.70 -4.82 8.94
C ARG A 125 -29.18 -6.02 9.75
N TYR A 126 -28.84 -6.17 11.04
CA TYR A 126 -29.28 -7.33 11.87
C TYR A 126 -29.78 -6.90 13.27
N ASP A 127 -30.78 -7.60 13.83
CA ASP A 127 -31.53 -7.30 15.08
C ASP A 127 -30.92 -8.01 16.28
N ALA A 128 -31.49 -7.79 17.47
CA ALA A 128 -30.95 -8.30 18.72
C ALA A 128 -30.97 -9.83 18.82
N GLU A 129 -31.81 -10.48 18.02
CA GLU A 129 -32.01 -11.92 17.92
C GLU A 129 -31.20 -12.56 16.78
N GLY A 130 -30.41 -11.76 16.05
CA GLY A 130 -29.58 -12.20 14.93
C GLY A 130 -30.31 -12.27 13.58
N ASN A 131 -31.57 -11.82 13.50
CA ASN A 131 -32.30 -11.70 12.25
C ASN A 131 -31.91 -10.42 11.53
N ARG A 132 -32.17 -10.27 10.22
CA ARG A 132 -31.72 -9.11 9.45
C ARG A 132 -32.61 -7.86 9.68
N LEU A 133 -32.19 -6.86 10.47
CA LEU A 133 -32.79 -5.53 10.61
C LEU A 133 -32.97 -4.80 9.26
N PRO A 134 -33.99 -3.94 9.17
CA PRO A 134 -34.10 -2.95 8.11
C PRO A 134 -33.04 -1.82 8.26
N GLY A 135 -32.12 -1.68 7.30
CA GLY A 135 -31.26 -0.49 7.18
C GLY A 135 -29.85 -0.64 6.61
N HIS A 136 -28.77 -0.88 7.36
CA HIS A 136 -27.41 -0.42 6.99
C HIS A 136 -26.21 -1.37 7.24
N SER A 137 -25.66 -1.94 6.15
CA SER A 137 -24.28 -2.45 5.93
C SER A 137 -24.12 -2.88 4.46
N GLY A 138 -23.54 -2.03 3.61
CA GLY A 138 -23.37 -2.29 2.18
C GLY A 138 -22.25 -3.31 1.87
N ARG A 139 -22.54 -4.48 1.30
CA ARG A 139 -21.58 -5.30 0.55
C ARG A 139 -21.56 -4.83 -0.90
N MET A 140 -20.40 -4.47 -1.42
CA MET A 140 -20.27 -4.25 -2.86
C MET A 140 -20.36 -5.60 -3.59
N ASP A 141 -21.30 -5.71 -4.52
CA ASP A 141 -21.47 -6.86 -5.41
C ASP A 141 -20.91 -6.53 -6.79
N PHE A 142 -19.92 -7.32 -7.19
CA PHE A 142 -19.24 -7.24 -8.49
C PHE A 142 -19.55 -8.46 -9.39
N SER A 143 -20.60 -9.23 -9.09
CA SER A 143 -20.99 -10.40 -9.90
C SER A 143 -21.41 -10.05 -11.34
N ARG A 144 -21.73 -8.78 -11.61
CA ARG A 144 -22.10 -8.25 -12.93
C ARG A 144 -21.28 -7.01 -13.26
N ILE A 145 -20.05 -7.21 -13.71
CA ILE A 145 -19.21 -6.13 -14.25
C ILE A 145 -19.48 -6.04 -15.75
N ASN A 146 -19.86 -4.85 -16.21
CA ASN A 146 -20.12 -4.58 -17.62
C ASN A 146 -18.97 -3.82 -18.31
N THR A 147 -17.89 -3.50 -17.59
CA THR A 147 -16.73 -2.85 -18.20
C THR A 147 -15.96 -3.82 -19.09
N GLU A 148 -15.53 -3.32 -20.24
CA GLU A 148 -14.69 -4.04 -21.20
C GLU A 148 -13.35 -3.31 -21.36
N LEU A 149 -12.38 -3.98 -21.98
CA LEU A 149 -11.14 -3.34 -22.40
C LEU A 149 -11.40 -2.39 -23.58
N GLU A 150 -10.83 -1.19 -23.49
CA GLU A 150 -10.83 -0.20 -24.57
C GLU A 150 -9.61 -0.34 -25.45
N ALA A 151 -8.44 -0.50 -24.83
CA ALA A 151 -7.18 -0.58 -25.56
C ALA A 151 -6.13 -1.34 -24.74
N THR A 152 -5.35 -2.16 -25.46
CA THR A 152 -4.06 -2.66 -25.02
C THR A 152 -2.97 -2.05 -25.91
N ARG A 153 -1.93 -1.50 -25.28
CA ARG A 153 -0.77 -0.93 -25.95
C ARG A 153 0.50 -1.50 -25.37
N ARG A 154 1.48 -1.79 -26.23
CA ARG A 154 2.76 -2.40 -25.87
C ARG A 154 3.88 -1.64 -26.55
N VAL A 155 4.99 -1.48 -25.84
CA VAL A 155 6.22 -0.91 -26.37
C VAL A 155 7.40 -1.67 -25.79
N GLU A 156 8.26 -2.17 -26.67
CA GLU A 156 9.47 -2.86 -26.26
C GLU A 156 10.42 -1.90 -25.54
N ILE A 157 11.09 -2.41 -24.51
CA ILE A 157 12.10 -1.68 -23.75
C ILE A 157 13.37 -2.50 -23.60
N ASP A 158 14.46 -1.77 -23.35
CA ASP A 158 15.75 -2.36 -23.04
C ASP A 158 15.64 -3.33 -21.83
N PRO A 159 16.22 -4.55 -21.91
CA PRO A 159 16.16 -5.52 -20.83
C PRO A 159 16.77 -5.03 -19.50
N ALA A 160 17.85 -4.26 -19.53
CA ALA A 160 18.47 -3.74 -18.31
C ALA A 160 17.57 -2.68 -17.66
N LEU A 161 16.86 -1.86 -18.45
CA LEU A 161 15.84 -0.95 -17.94
C LEU A 161 14.69 -1.73 -17.28
N ALA A 162 14.22 -2.79 -17.92
CA ALA A 162 13.13 -3.61 -17.40
C ALA A 162 13.50 -4.23 -16.05
N VAL A 163 14.70 -4.81 -15.95
CA VAL A 163 15.22 -5.40 -14.71
C VAL A 163 15.35 -4.34 -13.61
N LEU A 164 15.84 -3.15 -13.93
CA LEU A 164 15.93 -2.03 -12.98
C LEU A 164 14.54 -1.64 -12.45
N LEU A 165 13.58 -1.41 -13.34
CA LEU A 165 12.22 -1.03 -12.96
C LEU A 165 11.53 -2.09 -12.10
N ILE A 166 11.63 -3.37 -12.49
CA ILE A 166 11.11 -4.51 -11.73
C ILE A 166 11.72 -4.55 -10.32
N ARG A 167 13.05 -4.36 -10.21
CA ARG A 167 13.75 -4.33 -8.93
C ARG A 167 13.28 -3.17 -8.05
N LEU A 168 13.13 -1.97 -8.61
CA LEU A 168 12.60 -0.80 -7.90
C LEU A 168 11.19 -1.04 -7.38
N TRP A 169 10.31 -1.59 -8.22
CA TRP A 169 8.95 -1.98 -7.85
C TRP A 169 8.96 -2.93 -6.66
N ARG A 170 9.76 -4.00 -6.76
CA ARG A 170 9.89 -5.01 -5.71
C ARG A 170 10.39 -4.41 -4.42
N ALA A 171 11.47 -3.63 -4.47
CA ALA A 171 12.05 -2.99 -3.29
C ALA A 171 11.04 -2.07 -2.61
N MET A 172 10.31 -1.26 -3.38
CA MET A 172 9.32 -0.33 -2.86
C MET A 172 8.12 -1.05 -2.22
N ILE A 173 7.59 -2.12 -2.85
CA ILE A 173 6.51 -2.92 -2.28
C ILE A 173 6.95 -3.63 -1.00
N MET A 174 8.14 -4.24 -1.00
CA MET A 174 8.66 -4.98 0.16
C MET A 174 9.02 -4.08 1.34
N ASN A 175 9.30 -2.80 1.09
CA ASN A 175 9.54 -1.79 2.12
C ASN A 175 8.28 -0.96 2.47
N SER A 176 7.10 -1.38 2.01
CA SER A 176 5.85 -0.71 2.35
C SER A 176 5.61 -0.71 3.86
N ARG A 177 5.09 0.41 4.38
CA ARG A 177 4.77 0.58 5.80
C ARG A 177 3.47 1.36 5.97
N TYR A 178 2.70 1.01 6.99
CA TYR A 178 1.61 1.86 7.44
C TYR A 178 2.17 3.20 7.92
N PRO A 179 1.47 4.33 7.69
CA PRO A 179 1.86 5.58 8.30
C PRO A 179 1.78 5.42 9.82
N ALA A 180 2.72 6.03 10.55
CA ALA A 180 2.65 6.06 12.01
C ALA A 180 1.32 6.70 12.43
N PRO A 181 0.68 6.25 13.52
CA PRO A 181 -0.62 6.75 13.95
C PRO A 181 -0.49 8.16 14.55
N ALA A 182 -0.32 9.15 13.68
CA ALA A 182 -0.50 10.56 13.95
C ALA A 182 -1.35 11.12 12.81
N GLY A 183 -2.67 11.14 12.97
CA GLY A 183 -3.62 11.89 12.14
C GLY A 183 -3.88 11.42 10.69
N ASP A 184 -2.93 10.77 10.02
CA ASP A 184 -2.97 10.62 8.55
C ASP A 184 -3.64 9.34 8.02
N VAL A 185 -4.06 8.42 8.89
CA VAL A 185 -4.75 7.18 8.48
C VAL A 185 -6.08 7.48 7.76
N ALA A 186 -6.67 8.66 8.01
CA ALA A 186 -7.92 9.09 7.36
C ALA A 186 -7.75 9.46 5.87
N ALA A 187 -6.56 9.86 5.42
CA ALA A 187 -6.35 10.27 4.01
C ALA A 187 -6.29 9.08 3.04
N VAL A 188 -6.07 7.86 3.54
CA VAL A 188 -6.01 6.63 2.73
C VAL A 188 -7.41 6.17 2.28
N THR A 189 -8.46 6.61 2.98
CA THR A 189 -9.85 6.16 2.77
C THR A 189 -10.79 7.23 2.24
N THR A 190 -10.42 8.52 2.32
CA THR A 190 -11.21 9.60 1.71
C THR A 190 -10.96 9.63 0.21
N GLY A 191 -11.92 9.15 -0.59
CA GLY A 191 -11.82 8.95 -2.04
C GLY A 191 -11.57 10.18 -2.94
N ALA A 192 -11.03 11.27 -2.42
CA ALA A 192 -10.67 12.47 -3.18
C ALA A 192 -9.19 12.39 -3.61
N GLY A 193 -8.85 11.57 -4.61
CA GLY A 193 -7.45 11.44 -5.04
C GLY A 193 -7.18 10.43 -6.16
N HIS A 194 -6.00 10.50 -6.76
CA HIS A 194 -5.48 9.46 -7.63
C HIS A 194 -4.86 8.34 -6.77
N ARG A 195 -5.46 7.15 -6.83
CA ARG A 195 -4.93 5.96 -6.17
C ARG A 195 -4.08 5.15 -7.13
N TYR A 196 -2.86 4.83 -6.71
CA TYR A 196 -1.95 3.95 -7.43
C TYR A 196 -1.78 2.67 -6.61
N THR A 197 -2.24 1.54 -7.14
CA THR A 197 -2.10 0.22 -6.50
C THR A 197 -1.06 -0.59 -7.26
N TYR A 198 0.12 -0.67 -6.67
CA TYR A 198 1.27 -1.41 -7.16
C TYR A 198 1.12 -2.87 -6.77
N SER A 199 1.36 -3.79 -7.72
CA SER A 199 1.41 -5.21 -7.41
C SER A 199 2.40 -5.97 -8.26
N MET A 200 2.85 -7.10 -7.71
CA MET A 200 3.85 -7.98 -8.34
C MET A 200 3.70 -9.40 -7.78
N PRO A 201 3.83 -10.44 -8.62
CA PRO A 201 4.06 -11.80 -8.14
C PRO A 201 5.49 -11.91 -7.60
N ILE A 202 5.64 -12.35 -6.36
CA ILE A 202 6.93 -12.62 -5.72
C ILE A 202 7.02 -14.11 -5.43
N GLN A 203 8.07 -14.75 -5.95
CA GLN A 203 8.32 -16.17 -5.73
C GLN A 203 8.39 -16.47 -4.22
N GLY A 204 7.65 -17.49 -3.78
CA GLY A 204 7.57 -17.89 -2.37
C GLY A 204 6.63 -17.06 -1.50
N VAL A 205 6.11 -15.92 -1.97
CA VAL A 205 5.17 -15.06 -1.23
C VAL A 205 3.79 -15.00 -1.91
N GLY A 206 3.74 -15.08 -3.24
CA GLY A 206 2.53 -14.86 -4.03
C GLY A 206 2.41 -13.43 -4.53
N ASN A 207 1.19 -13.00 -4.87
CA ASN A 207 0.96 -11.62 -5.31
C ASN A 207 0.96 -10.67 -4.11
N VAL A 208 1.85 -9.68 -4.13
CA VAL A 208 1.94 -8.64 -3.09
C VAL A 208 1.43 -7.32 -3.64
N TYR A 209 0.78 -6.54 -2.77
CA TYR A 209 0.10 -5.30 -3.13
C TYR A 209 0.47 -4.17 -2.16
N ALA A 210 0.74 -2.99 -2.71
CA ALA A 210 0.95 -1.78 -1.95
C ALA A 210 0.34 -0.59 -2.70
N HIS A 211 -0.01 0.47 -2.00
CA HIS A 211 -0.72 1.60 -2.58
C HIS A 211 -0.13 2.95 -2.17
N ILE A 212 -0.41 3.95 -3.01
CA ILE A 212 -0.08 5.36 -2.82
C ILE A 212 -1.35 6.14 -3.13
N THR A 213 -1.64 7.17 -2.34
CA THR A 213 -2.71 8.14 -2.61
C THR A 213 -2.10 9.52 -2.65
N ASP A 214 -2.32 10.24 -3.75
CA ASP A 214 -1.84 11.62 -3.98
C ASP A 214 -0.39 11.88 -3.54
N PRO A 215 0.59 11.18 -4.15
CA PRO A 215 1.99 11.40 -3.82
C PRO A 215 2.37 12.84 -4.14
N SER A 216 2.83 13.56 -3.12
CA SER A 216 3.41 14.89 -3.24
C SER A 216 4.86 14.89 -2.79
N GLY A 217 5.54 16.05 -2.84
CA GLY A 217 6.91 16.21 -2.35
C GLY A 217 8.00 15.55 -3.21
N GLN A 218 9.21 15.44 -2.65
CA GLN A 218 10.37 14.76 -3.27
C GLN A 218 10.59 13.38 -2.66
N THR A 219 9.56 12.53 -2.67
CA THR A 219 9.50 11.27 -1.92
C THR A 219 9.74 10.08 -2.84
N ASN A 220 10.25 8.96 -2.32
CA ASN A 220 10.49 7.79 -3.18
C ASN A 220 9.20 7.28 -3.86
N ALA A 221 8.06 7.38 -3.17
CA ALA A 221 6.74 7.04 -3.71
C ALA A 221 6.31 7.97 -4.87
N GLN A 222 6.63 9.27 -4.77
CA GLN A 222 6.39 10.24 -5.85
C GLN A 222 7.27 9.97 -7.07
N PHE A 223 8.54 9.63 -6.87
CA PHE A 223 9.44 9.21 -7.96
C PHE A 223 8.92 7.96 -8.68
N LEU A 224 8.48 6.93 -7.94
CA LEU A 224 7.90 5.72 -8.51
C LEU A 224 6.62 6.00 -9.31
N THR A 225 5.79 6.93 -8.83
CA THR A 225 4.57 7.36 -9.52
C THR A 225 4.88 8.13 -10.81
N ALA A 226 5.90 8.98 -10.79
CA ALA A 226 6.35 9.68 -11.99
C ALA A 226 6.90 8.71 -13.05
N ILE A 227 7.67 7.69 -12.64
CA ILE A 227 8.12 6.59 -13.49
C ILE A 227 6.91 5.87 -14.11
N SER A 228 5.92 5.49 -13.30
CA SER A 228 4.69 4.82 -13.75
C SER A 228 3.91 5.63 -14.79
N ASN A 229 3.79 6.94 -14.58
CA ASN A 229 3.12 7.85 -15.50
C ASN A 229 3.91 8.00 -16.81
N LEU A 230 5.24 8.03 -16.74
CA LEU A 230 6.10 8.08 -17.91
C LEU A 230 6.01 6.79 -18.74
N MET A 231 5.99 5.62 -18.10
CA MET A 231 5.72 4.34 -18.76
C MET A 231 4.36 4.36 -19.48
N ALA A 232 3.33 4.87 -18.80
CA ALA A 232 1.98 4.97 -19.36
C ALA A 232 1.89 5.94 -20.54
N ARG A 233 2.76 6.95 -20.62
CA ARG A 233 2.87 7.86 -21.78
C ARG A 233 3.68 7.23 -22.90
N LEU A 234 4.79 6.57 -22.57
CA LEU A 234 5.65 5.86 -23.52
C LEU A 234 4.87 4.82 -24.32
N SER A 235 4.01 4.05 -23.65
CA SER A 235 3.12 3.07 -24.32
C SER A 235 2.11 3.68 -25.30
N LEU A 236 1.79 4.97 -25.18
CA LEU A 236 0.84 5.67 -26.05
C LEU A 236 1.52 6.46 -27.17
N SER A 237 2.83 6.70 -27.08
CA SER A 237 3.52 7.53 -28.05
C SER A 237 3.67 6.82 -29.38
N GLU A 238 3.39 7.55 -30.46
CA GLU A 238 3.55 7.07 -31.84
C GLU A 238 4.85 7.57 -32.47
N SER A 239 5.47 8.61 -31.90
CA SER A 239 6.69 9.24 -32.42
C SER A 239 7.95 8.53 -31.91
N GLY A 240 8.82 8.09 -32.84
CA GLY A 240 10.10 7.45 -32.49
C GLY A 240 11.03 8.34 -31.65
N SER A 241 11.15 9.63 -31.99
CA SER A 241 12.01 10.56 -31.25
C SER A 241 11.46 10.89 -29.85
N GLU A 242 10.14 10.92 -29.70
CA GLU A 242 9.49 11.09 -28.41
C GLU A 242 9.70 9.84 -27.53
N ARG A 243 9.52 8.63 -28.10
CA ARG A 243 9.80 7.37 -27.41
C ARG A 243 11.23 7.31 -26.89
N GLU A 244 12.21 7.68 -27.72
CA GLU A 244 13.61 7.65 -27.31
C GLU A 244 13.90 8.63 -26.17
N ARG A 245 13.36 9.86 -26.26
CA ARG A 245 13.44 10.84 -25.17
C ARG A 245 12.81 10.30 -23.88
N MET A 246 11.64 9.69 -23.97
CA MET A 246 10.95 9.12 -22.81
C MET A 246 11.68 7.92 -22.23
N ARG A 247 12.33 7.08 -23.05
CA ARG A 247 13.18 5.98 -22.57
C ARG A 247 14.40 6.50 -21.82
N ALA A 248 15.08 7.51 -22.35
CA ALA A 248 16.21 8.16 -21.68
C ALA A 248 15.78 8.81 -20.34
N GLU A 249 14.63 9.49 -20.33
CA GLU A 249 14.05 10.05 -19.10
C GLU A 249 13.67 8.96 -18.10
N LEU A 250 13.08 7.85 -18.56
CA LEU A 250 12.71 6.71 -17.73
C LEU A 250 13.94 6.09 -17.08
N TRP A 251 15.03 5.93 -17.84
CA TRP A 251 16.30 5.45 -17.34
C TRP A 251 16.88 6.36 -16.26
N SER A 252 16.95 7.67 -16.54
CA SER A 252 17.48 8.67 -15.61
C SER A 252 16.70 8.68 -14.28
N ARG A 253 15.36 8.70 -14.35
CA ARG A 253 14.50 8.67 -13.15
C ARG A 253 14.62 7.37 -12.37
N ALA A 254 14.70 6.23 -13.06
CA ALA A 254 14.86 4.93 -12.43
C ALA A 254 16.21 4.84 -11.68
N ARG A 255 17.31 5.29 -12.28
CA ARG A 255 18.62 5.32 -11.61
C ARG A 255 18.62 6.23 -10.38
N LEU A 256 18.02 7.41 -10.49
CA LEU A 256 17.93 8.33 -9.36
C LEU A 256 17.14 7.71 -8.18
N LEU A 257 16.01 7.05 -8.46
CA LEU A 257 15.26 6.33 -7.42
C LEU A 257 16.08 5.18 -6.82
N ASP A 258 16.81 4.44 -7.65
CA ASP A 258 17.68 3.34 -7.20
C ASP A 258 18.74 3.81 -6.21
N GLU A 259 19.45 4.89 -6.55
CA GLU A 259 20.45 5.49 -5.67
C GLU A 259 19.85 5.99 -4.37
N ARG A 260 18.64 6.57 -4.41
CA ARG A 260 17.92 7.02 -3.22
C ARG A 260 17.55 5.85 -2.31
N LEU A 261 17.05 4.76 -2.88
CA LEU A 261 16.68 3.56 -2.11
C LEU A 261 17.90 2.86 -1.52
N PHE A 262 19.01 2.81 -2.26
CA PHE A 262 20.26 2.27 -1.73
C PHE A 262 20.73 3.06 -0.50
N ARG A 263 20.72 4.39 -0.57
CA ARG A 263 21.07 5.26 0.57
C ARG A 263 20.11 5.11 1.74
N SER A 264 18.79 5.06 1.48
CA SER A 264 17.80 4.92 2.57
C SER A 264 17.91 3.57 3.27
N LEU A 265 18.16 2.49 2.53
CA LEU A 265 18.34 1.16 3.11
C LEU A 265 19.65 1.04 3.91
N ALA A 266 20.71 1.71 3.48
CA ALA A 266 21.95 1.80 4.26
C ALA A 266 21.71 2.54 5.59
N ALA A 267 21.02 3.68 5.54
CA ALA A 267 20.69 4.48 6.72
C ALA A 267 19.73 3.74 7.69
N ASP A 268 18.70 3.07 7.17
CA ASP A 268 17.77 2.26 7.99
C ASP A 268 18.51 1.11 8.69
N ARG A 269 19.48 0.46 8.02
CA ARG A 269 20.29 -0.61 8.62
C ARG A 269 21.16 -0.08 9.76
N GLU A 270 21.87 1.02 9.52
CA GLU A 270 22.71 1.67 10.54
C GLU A 270 21.87 2.09 11.75
N THR A 271 20.71 2.72 11.53
CA THR A 271 19.78 3.11 12.59
C THR A 271 19.24 1.89 13.36
N SER A 272 18.94 0.78 12.67
CA SER A 272 18.47 -0.45 13.31
C SER A 272 19.55 -1.14 14.13
N PHE A 273 20.80 -1.09 13.67
CA PHE A 273 21.95 -1.63 14.38
C PHE A 273 22.27 -0.78 15.62
N ASP A 274 22.24 0.54 15.49
CA ASP A 274 22.43 1.45 16.61
C ASP A 274 21.34 1.28 17.67
N ALA A 275 20.08 1.15 17.28
CA ALA A 275 18.96 0.88 18.20
C ALA A 275 19.08 -0.49 18.88
N TYR A 276 19.56 -1.51 18.16
CA TYR A 276 19.84 -2.83 18.74
C TYR A 276 21.00 -2.76 19.76
N CYS A 277 22.07 -2.06 19.41
CA CYS A 277 23.20 -1.81 20.31
C CYS A 277 22.81 -1.01 21.54
N GLU A 278 21.91 -0.04 21.41
CA GLU A 278 21.34 0.71 22.54
C GLU A 278 20.54 -0.21 23.47
N GLN A 279 19.68 -1.09 22.92
CA GLN A 279 18.98 -2.11 23.72
C GLN A 279 19.93 -3.10 24.42
N LEU A 280 21.02 -3.49 23.77
CA LEU A 280 22.04 -4.34 24.39
C LEU A 280 22.79 -3.61 25.51
N ARG A 281 23.07 -2.32 25.34
CA ARG A 281 23.70 -1.46 26.34
C ARG A 281 22.83 -1.29 27.59
N GLU A 282 21.53 -1.03 27.41
CA GLU A 282 20.56 -0.99 28.50
C GLU A 282 20.49 -2.31 29.30
N ARG A 283 20.81 -3.43 28.64
CA ARG A 283 20.87 -4.76 29.26
C ARG A 283 22.26 -5.14 29.81
N GLY A 284 23.21 -4.21 29.82
CA GLY A 284 24.58 -4.45 30.30
C GLY A 284 25.40 -5.37 29.40
N ARG A 285 25.02 -5.54 28.12
CA ARG A 285 25.67 -6.41 27.13
C ARG A 285 26.43 -5.63 26.06
N GLU A 286 27.17 -4.59 26.46
CA GLU A 286 27.95 -3.75 25.53
C GLU A 286 28.97 -4.54 24.69
N ASP A 287 29.56 -5.59 25.27
CA ASP A 287 30.57 -6.40 24.59
C ASP A 287 30.02 -7.15 23.37
N ALA A 288 28.73 -7.51 23.38
CA ALA A 288 28.07 -8.20 22.28
C ALA A 288 27.84 -7.29 21.06
N CYS A 289 27.66 -5.97 21.27
CA CYS A 289 27.55 -5.01 20.18
C CYS A 289 28.90 -4.78 19.47
N ARG A 290 30.02 -4.80 20.20
CA ARG A 290 31.37 -4.60 19.60
C ARG A 290 31.83 -5.76 18.73
N SER A 291 31.36 -6.99 19.00
CA SER A 291 31.72 -8.17 18.21
C SER A 291 30.94 -8.32 16.90
N GLU A 292 29.81 -7.62 16.75
CA GLU A 292 28.93 -7.73 15.58
C GLU A 292 29.07 -6.57 14.57
N ARG A 293 29.94 -5.59 14.87
CA ARG A 293 30.23 -4.43 14.02
C ARG A 293 31.40 -4.72 13.07
#